data_AF-A0A8S3VJR3-F1
#
_entry.id   AF-A0A8S3VJR3-F1
#
_cell.length_a   1.000
_cell.length_b   1.000
_cell.length_c   1.000
_cell.angle_alpha   90.00
_cell.angle_beta   90.00
_cell.angle_gamma   90.00
#
_symmetry.space_group_name_H-M   'P 1'
#
loop_
_entity.id
_entity.type
_entity.pdbx_description
1 polymer ?
#
loop_
_entity_poly.entity_id
_entity_poly.type
_entity_poly.pdbx_seq_one_letter_code
_entity_poly.pdbx_strand_id
1 'polypeptide(L)'
;MATAEHLCDVCQLQNISKPAASWCSECDEALCSACDDLHSHKQRKRSNLKHIDEKTTTYQKEIADRRKQINCHLDALELEMNKNLRDKQQEVKTTVEGFISIIDSKVKNVEKAIDNINQMKSHATDLQIFLALREIEKDVERELSYIKDLKTKPEFKTFDIQLQVSNGLKLLKKNVEVWGEISVNSFDSILCTDITTEKQAQIILPGKSREYVSDINSITLKENNSFKVESENIKLTGCEILPDGEILLVNQTDNTILMYNKSGSCFKEFKLPWTPYDITCIDKNIIAISSQKEKSVYV
;
A
#
# COMPACT_ATOMS: atom_id res chain seq x y z
N MET A 1 75.15 17.45 -11.27
CA MET A 1 74.42 18.29 -10.30
C MET A 1 73.63 17.32 -9.42
N ALA A 2 73.77 17.39 -8.10
CA ALA A 2 73.03 16.49 -7.22
C ALA A 2 71.56 16.90 -7.19
N THR A 3 70.66 16.03 -7.63
CA THR A 3 69.23 16.15 -7.37
C THR A 3 69.03 15.99 -5.87
N ALA A 4 68.53 17.03 -5.19
CA ALA A 4 68.15 16.90 -3.79
C ALA A 4 67.04 15.85 -3.70
N GLU A 5 67.29 14.77 -2.97
CA GLU A 5 66.28 13.75 -2.71
C GLU A 5 65.22 14.36 -1.81
N HIS A 6 64.10 14.79 -2.41
CA HIS A 6 62.95 15.27 -1.67
C HIS A 6 62.49 14.15 -0.73
N LEU A 7 62.32 14.49 0.55
CA LEU A 7 61.82 13.57 1.56
C LEU A 7 60.29 13.61 1.57
N CYS A 8 59.66 12.54 2.06
CA CYS A 8 58.21 12.48 2.20
C CYS A 8 57.73 13.38 3.35
N ASP A 9 56.91 14.38 3.04
CA ASP A 9 56.43 15.38 4.00
C ASP A 9 55.63 14.73 5.15
N VAL A 10 54.75 13.78 4.82
CA VAL A 10 53.96 13.01 5.81
C VAL A 10 54.85 12.21 6.76
N CYS A 11 55.99 11.69 6.29
CA CYS A 11 56.96 11.00 7.14
C CYS A 11 57.80 12.00 7.96
N GLN A 12 58.17 13.15 7.40
CA GLN A 12 58.88 14.20 8.12
C GLN A 12 58.09 14.72 9.33
N LEU A 13 56.77 14.85 9.21
CA LEU A 13 55.87 15.21 10.33
C LEU A 13 55.92 14.20 11.50
N GLN A 14 56.38 12.97 11.26
CA GLN A 14 56.60 11.93 12.28
C GLN A 14 58.07 11.79 12.70
N ASN A 15 58.95 12.72 12.28
CA ASN A 15 60.41 12.64 12.41
C ASN A 15 61.05 11.43 11.70
N ILE A 16 60.43 10.93 10.63
CA ILE A 16 60.92 9.79 9.85
C ILE A 16 61.41 10.29 8.49
N SER A 17 62.71 10.17 8.23
CA SER A 17 63.29 10.48 6.91
C SER A 17 63.12 9.30 5.95
N LYS A 18 62.21 9.44 4.98
CA LYS A 18 62.08 8.54 3.81
C LYS A 18 62.12 9.37 2.53
N PRO A 19 62.79 8.91 1.45
CA PRO A 19 62.72 9.58 0.17
C PRO A 19 61.30 9.54 -0.39
N ALA A 20 60.90 10.60 -1.08
CA ALA A 20 59.67 10.66 -1.85
C ALA A 20 59.79 9.81 -3.13
N ALA A 21 58.69 9.15 -3.49
CA ALA A 21 58.53 8.35 -4.69
C ALA A 21 57.51 8.98 -5.66
N SER A 22 56.59 9.79 -5.16
CA SER A 22 55.55 10.49 -5.92
C SER A 22 55.32 11.91 -5.37
N TRP A 23 54.60 12.72 -6.16
CA TRP A 23 54.13 14.06 -5.77
C TRP A 23 52.62 14.14 -6.03
N CYS A 24 51.83 14.55 -5.03
CA CYS A 24 50.39 14.71 -5.19
C CYS A 24 50.04 16.15 -5.58
N SER A 25 49.64 16.39 -6.83
CA SER A 25 49.26 17.72 -7.35
C SER A 25 48.00 18.33 -6.72
N GLU A 26 47.15 17.55 -6.04
CA GLU A 26 45.95 18.06 -5.36
C GLU A 26 46.21 18.55 -3.93
N CYS A 27 47.29 18.09 -3.29
CA CYS A 27 47.64 18.45 -1.90
C CYS A 27 49.01 19.14 -1.80
N ASP A 28 49.79 19.15 -2.89
CA ASP A 28 51.15 19.69 -2.98
C ASP A 28 52.13 19.04 -1.98
N GLU A 29 51.93 17.73 -1.75
CA GLU A 29 52.72 16.89 -0.82
C GLU A 29 53.61 15.89 -1.58
N ALA A 30 54.86 15.77 -1.14
CA ALA A 30 55.80 14.72 -1.53
C ALA A 30 55.56 13.45 -0.70
N LEU A 31 55.37 12.31 -1.37
CA LEU A 31 54.93 11.07 -0.72
C LEU A 31 55.92 9.92 -1.01
N CYS A 32 56.30 9.17 0.02
CA CYS A 32 56.92 7.85 -0.19
C CYS A 32 55.82 6.84 -0.57
N SER A 33 56.17 5.71 -1.21
CA SER A 33 55.19 4.75 -1.74
C SER A 33 54.08 4.35 -0.74
N ALA A 34 54.44 4.05 0.51
CA ALA A 34 53.46 3.69 1.55
C ALA A 34 52.53 4.85 1.97
N CYS A 35 53.00 6.10 1.84
CA CYS A 35 52.18 7.29 2.06
C CYS A 35 51.31 7.63 0.84
N ASP A 36 51.80 7.34 -0.38
CA ASP A 36 51.08 7.51 -1.64
C ASP A 36 49.83 6.63 -1.72
N ASP A 37 49.96 5.34 -1.35
CA ASP A 37 48.84 4.41 -1.23
C ASP A 37 47.79 4.92 -0.22
N LEU A 38 48.22 5.30 0.98
CA LEU A 38 47.34 5.80 2.03
C LEU A 38 46.66 7.12 1.64
N HIS A 39 47.39 8.02 0.98
CA HIS A 39 46.88 9.28 0.47
C HIS A 39 45.81 9.04 -0.61
N SER A 40 46.11 8.18 -1.58
CA SER A 40 45.19 7.75 -2.64
C SER A 40 43.90 7.15 -2.06
N HIS A 41 43.99 6.30 -1.03
CA HIS A 41 42.82 5.78 -0.33
C HIS A 41 42.00 6.86 0.39
N LYS A 42 42.66 7.82 1.06
CA LYS A 42 42.01 8.95 1.74
C LYS A 42 41.31 9.89 0.75
N GLN A 43 41.93 10.14 -0.40
CA GLN A 43 41.39 10.97 -1.49
C GLN A 43 40.17 10.31 -2.14
N ARG A 44 40.24 9.00 -2.46
CA ARG A 44 39.07 8.22 -2.93
C ARG A 44 37.92 8.26 -1.94
N LYS A 45 38.17 8.07 -0.64
CA LYS A 45 37.12 8.17 0.41
C LYS A 45 36.51 9.58 0.47
N ARG A 46 37.31 10.65 0.36
CA ARG A 46 36.81 12.04 0.30
C ARG A 46 35.95 12.31 -0.94
N SER A 47 36.35 11.79 -2.10
CA SER A 47 35.58 11.90 -3.34
C SER A 47 34.24 11.15 -3.24
N ASN A 48 34.26 9.92 -2.71
CA ASN A 48 33.05 9.14 -2.46
C ASN A 48 32.08 9.84 -1.51
N LEU A 49 32.57 10.49 -0.43
CA LEU A 49 31.72 11.28 0.47
C LEU A 49 31.03 12.44 -0.25
N LYS A 50 31.77 13.26 -1.01
CA LYS A 50 31.18 14.35 -1.81
C LYS A 50 30.10 13.83 -2.77
N HIS A 51 30.38 12.75 -3.48
CA HIS A 51 29.43 12.13 -4.40
C HIS A 51 28.19 11.52 -3.69
N ILE A 52 28.35 11.04 -2.44
CA ILE A 52 27.21 10.63 -1.59
C ILE A 52 26.39 11.87 -1.17
N ASP A 53 27.01 12.98 -0.80
CA ASP A 53 26.31 14.21 -0.41
C ASP A 53 25.54 14.82 -1.61
N GLU A 54 26.17 14.84 -2.79
CA GLU A 54 25.57 15.25 -4.07
C GLU A 54 24.37 14.36 -4.45
N LYS A 55 24.51 13.03 -4.34
CA LYS A 55 23.41 12.08 -4.57
C LYS A 55 22.30 12.23 -3.56
N THR A 56 22.61 12.33 -2.26
CA THR A 56 21.64 12.57 -1.20
C THR A 56 20.83 13.85 -1.46
N THR A 57 21.51 14.94 -1.85
CA THR A 57 20.86 16.21 -2.21
C THR A 57 19.97 16.06 -3.45
N THR A 58 20.38 15.25 -4.43
CA THR A 58 19.60 14.95 -5.63
C THR A 58 18.35 14.14 -5.29
N TYR A 59 18.48 13.06 -4.53
CA TYR A 59 17.35 12.24 -4.07
C TYR A 59 16.39 13.02 -3.18
N GLN A 60 16.88 13.93 -2.32
CA GLN A 60 16.01 14.83 -1.54
C GLN A 60 15.17 15.75 -2.42
N LYS A 61 15.73 16.28 -3.52
CA LYS A 61 14.97 17.06 -4.52
C LYS A 61 13.95 16.19 -5.24
N GLU A 62 14.35 15.01 -5.71
CA GLU A 62 13.42 14.07 -6.38
C GLU A 62 12.27 13.66 -5.45
N ILE A 63 12.54 13.35 -4.17
CA ILE A 63 11.51 13.05 -3.17
C ILE A 63 10.56 14.25 -2.96
N ALA A 64 11.09 15.48 -2.90
CA ALA A 64 10.28 16.68 -2.77
C ALA A 64 9.39 16.93 -4.01
N ASP A 65 9.93 16.77 -5.22
CA ASP A 65 9.20 16.91 -6.47
C ASP A 65 8.14 15.81 -6.64
N ARG A 66 8.46 14.56 -6.30
CA ARG A 66 7.49 13.45 -6.29
C ARG A 66 6.39 13.68 -5.25
N ARG A 67 6.72 14.14 -4.05
CA ARG A 67 5.72 14.52 -3.03
C ARG A 67 4.79 15.63 -3.53
N LYS A 68 5.34 16.63 -4.22
CA LYS A 68 4.54 17.70 -4.84
C LYS A 68 3.61 17.15 -5.94
N GLN A 69 4.10 16.27 -6.81
CA GLN A 69 3.28 15.60 -7.83
C GLN A 69 2.16 14.76 -7.22
N ILE A 70 2.44 13.97 -6.18
CA ILE A 70 1.45 13.16 -5.46
C ILE A 70 0.38 14.05 -4.84
N ASN A 71 0.77 15.11 -4.12
CA ASN A 71 -0.18 16.05 -3.53
C ASN A 71 -1.09 16.69 -4.60
N CYS A 72 -0.52 17.21 -5.69
CA CYS A 72 -1.33 17.80 -6.77
C CYS A 72 -2.28 16.78 -7.44
N HIS A 73 -1.91 15.49 -7.47
CA HIS A 73 -2.81 14.44 -7.96
C HIS A 73 -3.94 14.13 -6.98
N LEU A 74 -3.64 14.10 -5.67
CA LEU A 74 -4.64 13.95 -4.61
C LEU A 74 -5.63 15.14 -4.60
N ASP A 75 -5.14 16.37 -4.70
CA ASP A 75 -5.96 17.59 -4.78
C ASP A 75 -6.91 17.54 -6.01
N ALA A 76 -6.40 17.07 -7.16
CA ALA A 76 -7.20 16.91 -8.38
C ALA A 76 -8.27 15.82 -8.24
N LEU A 77 -7.93 14.67 -7.63
CA LEU A 77 -8.88 13.60 -7.34
C LEU A 77 -9.96 14.05 -6.34
N GLU A 78 -9.59 14.79 -5.30
CA GLU A 78 -10.56 15.37 -4.36
C GLU A 78 -11.52 16.33 -5.08
N LEU A 79 -10.99 17.21 -5.94
CA LEU A 79 -11.81 18.14 -6.72
C LEU A 79 -12.79 17.40 -7.64
N GLU A 80 -12.33 16.35 -8.32
CA GLU A 80 -13.16 15.51 -9.19
C GLU A 80 -14.24 14.74 -8.40
N MET A 81 -13.87 14.10 -7.28
CA MET A 81 -14.83 13.41 -6.41
C MET A 81 -15.90 14.37 -5.85
N ASN A 82 -15.49 15.55 -5.40
CA ASN A 82 -16.41 16.60 -4.93
C ASN A 82 -17.27 17.17 -6.05
N LYS A 83 -16.79 17.20 -7.30
CA LYS A 83 -17.62 17.55 -8.47
C LYS A 83 -18.65 16.46 -8.74
N ASN A 84 -18.23 15.21 -8.88
CA ASN A 84 -19.11 14.07 -9.17
C ASN A 84 -20.20 13.89 -8.09
N LEU A 85 -19.87 14.13 -6.81
CA LEU A 85 -20.83 14.15 -5.71
C LEU A 85 -21.88 15.26 -5.88
N ARG A 86 -21.45 16.49 -6.20
CA ARG A 86 -22.36 17.63 -6.42
C ARG A 86 -23.24 17.43 -7.65
N ASP A 87 -22.68 16.92 -8.75
CA ASP A 87 -23.42 16.65 -9.98
C ASP A 87 -24.51 15.59 -9.72
N LYS A 88 -24.20 14.51 -9.00
CA LYS A 88 -25.18 13.49 -8.60
C LYS A 88 -26.20 13.99 -7.59
N GLN A 89 -25.80 14.82 -6.63
CA GLN A 89 -26.73 15.46 -5.69
C GLN A 89 -27.71 16.39 -6.43
N GLN A 90 -27.23 17.16 -7.41
CA GLN A 90 -28.06 18.08 -8.19
C GLN A 90 -28.99 17.33 -9.16
N GLU A 91 -28.54 16.22 -9.76
CA GLU A 91 -29.39 15.31 -10.54
C GLU A 91 -30.59 14.83 -9.71
N VAL A 92 -30.33 14.20 -8.55
CA VAL A 92 -31.37 13.70 -7.63
C VAL A 92 -32.27 14.84 -7.14
N LYS A 93 -31.71 15.99 -6.77
CA LYS A 93 -32.47 17.17 -6.34
C LYS A 93 -33.44 17.64 -7.43
N THR A 94 -32.96 17.78 -8.67
CA THR A 94 -33.78 18.24 -9.80
C THR A 94 -34.93 17.26 -10.09
N THR A 95 -34.68 15.96 -9.99
CA THR A 95 -35.71 14.92 -10.12
C THR A 95 -36.77 15.04 -9.02
N VAL A 96 -36.37 15.22 -7.76
CA VAL A 96 -37.29 15.38 -6.62
C VAL A 96 -38.11 16.67 -6.73
N GLU A 97 -37.48 17.80 -7.09
CA GLU A 97 -38.18 19.08 -7.32
C GLU A 97 -39.20 18.97 -8.47
N GLY A 98 -38.86 18.24 -9.54
CA GLY A 98 -39.80 17.92 -10.62
C GLY A 98 -41.02 17.12 -10.15
N PHE A 99 -40.82 16.10 -9.30
CA PHE A 99 -41.92 15.32 -8.73
C PHE A 99 -42.82 16.13 -7.78
N ILE A 100 -42.23 16.99 -6.93
CA ILE A 100 -42.99 17.89 -6.06
C ILE A 100 -43.87 18.83 -6.90
N SER A 101 -43.30 19.45 -7.94
CA SER A 101 -44.03 20.33 -8.87
C SER A 101 -45.23 19.63 -9.54
N ILE A 102 -45.06 18.36 -9.94
CA ILE A 102 -46.15 17.54 -10.48
C ILE A 102 -47.24 17.34 -9.42
N ILE A 103 -46.90 16.93 -8.20
CA ILE A 103 -47.87 16.73 -7.11
C ILE A 103 -48.62 18.03 -6.79
N ASP A 104 -47.91 19.15 -6.65
CA ASP A 104 -48.50 20.47 -6.38
C ASP A 104 -49.48 20.90 -7.49
N SER A 105 -49.17 20.60 -8.75
CA SER A 105 -50.08 20.88 -9.86
C SER A 105 -51.37 20.06 -9.78
N LYS A 106 -51.28 18.81 -9.29
CA LYS A 106 -52.41 17.89 -9.12
C LYS A 106 -53.29 18.28 -7.92
N VAL A 107 -52.68 18.70 -6.82
CA VAL A 107 -53.39 19.28 -5.66
C VAL A 107 -54.17 20.51 -6.10
N LYS A 108 -53.55 21.45 -6.82
CA LYS A 108 -54.22 22.66 -7.34
C LYS A 108 -55.38 22.37 -8.30
N ASN A 109 -55.33 21.27 -9.05
CA ASN A 109 -56.46 20.87 -9.90
C ASN A 109 -57.65 20.38 -9.05
N VAL A 110 -57.39 19.63 -7.97
CA VAL A 110 -58.44 19.17 -7.03
C VAL A 110 -59.00 20.35 -6.22
N GLU A 111 -58.17 21.31 -5.79
CA GLU A 111 -58.62 22.55 -5.14
C GLU A 111 -59.57 23.34 -6.04
N LYS A 112 -59.22 23.54 -7.31
CA LYS A 112 -60.12 24.18 -8.30
C LYS A 112 -61.43 23.43 -8.50
N ALA A 113 -61.40 22.09 -8.50
CA ALA A 113 -62.61 21.28 -8.57
C ALA A 113 -63.53 21.52 -7.36
N ILE A 114 -62.96 21.61 -6.15
CA ILE A 114 -63.69 21.94 -4.91
C ILE A 114 -64.27 23.35 -4.98
N ASP A 115 -63.51 24.35 -5.42
CA ASP A 115 -63.98 25.73 -5.58
C ASP A 115 -65.13 25.83 -6.59
N ASN A 116 -65.04 25.13 -7.72
CA ASN A 116 -66.11 25.07 -8.72
C ASN A 116 -67.39 24.44 -8.12
N ILE A 117 -67.29 23.35 -7.36
CA ILE A 117 -68.43 22.74 -6.66
C ILE A 117 -69.06 23.74 -5.68
N ASN A 118 -68.25 24.47 -4.92
CA ASN A 118 -68.73 25.47 -3.96
C ASN A 118 -69.46 26.64 -4.66
N GLN A 119 -68.94 27.14 -5.78
CA GLN A 119 -69.59 28.21 -6.56
C GLN A 119 -70.91 27.74 -7.19
N MET A 120 -70.96 26.52 -7.72
CA MET A 120 -72.20 25.97 -8.28
C MET A 120 -73.28 25.80 -7.21
N LYS A 121 -72.90 25.33 -6.02
CA LYS A 121 -73.81 25.20 -4.87
C LYS A 121 -74.47 26.52 -4.46
N SER A 122 -73.80 27.67 -4.67
CA SER A 122 -74.35 28.98 -4.32
C SER A 122 -75.09 29.71 -5.46
N HIS A 123 -74.85 29.36 -6.73
CA HIS A 123 -75.29 30.19 -7.87
C HIS A 123 -75.88 29.46 -9.09
N ALA A 124 -75.76 28.14 -9.20
CA ALA A 124 -76.23 27.41 -10.39
C ALA A 124 -77.64 26.83 -10.21
N THR A 125 -78.34 26.59 -11.33
CA THR A 125 -79.62 25.87 -11.34
C THR A 125 -79.40 24.35 -11.26
N ASP A 126 -80.37 23.61 -10.72
CA ASP A 126 -80.28 22.15 -10.51
C ASP A 126 -79.80 21.36 -11.75
N LEU A 127 -80.24 21.76 -12.95
CA LEU A 127 -79.83 21.13 -14.21
C LEU A 127 -78.37 21.41 -14.57
N GLN A 128 -77.89 22.63 -14.30
CA GLN A 128 -76.48 23.00 -14.49
C GLN A 128 -75.58 22.29 -13.47
N ILE A 129 -76.02 22.23 -12.21
CA ILE A 129 -75.35 21.49 -11.13
C ILE A 129 -75.19 20.02 -11.53
N PHE A 130 -76.26 19.36 -12.01
CA PHE A 130 -76.22 17.95 -12.39
C PHE A 130 -75.24 17.64 -13.53
N LEU A 131 -75.21 18.46 -14.57
CA LEU A 131 -74.32 18.24 -15.72
C LEU A 131 -72.84 18.48 -15.34
N ALA A 132 -72.56 19.56 -14.61
CA ALA A 132 -71.20 19.93 -14.24
C ALA A 132 -70.61 19.08 -13.12
N LEU A 133 -71.42 18.58 -12.16
CA LEU A 133 -70.97 17.62 -11.14
C LEU A 133 -70.34 16.39 -11.79
N ARG A 134 -71.01 15.82 -12.80
CA ARG A 134 -70.53 14.61 -13.49
C ARG A 134 -69.21 14.82 -14.24
N GLU A 135 -68.97 16.04 -14.74
CA GLU A 135 -67.70 16.39 -15.39
C GLU A 135 -66.58 16.57 -14.35
N ILE A 136 -66.87 17.24 -13.23
CA ILE A 136 -65.92 17.40 -12.12
C ILE A 136 -65.60 16.06 -11.46
N GLU A 137 -66.57 15.16 -11.26
CA GLU A 137 -66.33 13.80 -10.75
C GLU A 137 -65.32 13.06 -11.63
N LYS A 138 -65.48 13.14 -12.96
CA LYS A 138 -64.57 12.52 -13.92
C LYS A 138 -63.16 13.15 -13.93
N ASP A 139 -63.04 14.43 -13.58
CA ASP A 139 -61.75 15.11 -13.41
C ASP A 139 -61.07 14.68 -12.11
N VAL A 140 -61.82 14.68 -11.00
CA VAL A 140 -61.33 14.24 -9.69
C VAL A 140 -60.95 12.75 -9.71
N GLU A 141 -61.72 11.87 -10.35
CA GLU A 141 -61.36 10.46 -10.52
C GLU A 141 -60.07 10.28 -11.33
N ARG A 142 -59.85 11.08 -12.38
CA ARG A 142 -58.60 11.03 -13.17
C ARG A 142 -57.39 11.41 -12.32
N GLU A 143 -57.48 12.49 -11.55
CA GLU A 143 -56.36 12.91 -10.69
C GLU A 143 -56.16 11.98 -9.48
N LEU A 144 -57.24 11.42 -8.91
CA LEU A 144 -57.14 10.40 -7.86
C LEU A 144 -56.58 9.06 -8.37
N SER A 145 -56.88 8.66 -9.60
CA SER A 145 -56.25 7.49 -10.23
C SER A 145 -54.75 7.73 -10.37
N TYR A 146 -54.35 8.88 -10.90
CA TYR A 146 -52.94 9.25 -11.01
C TYR A 146 -52.23 9.19 -9.66
N ILE A 147 -52.81 9.75 -8.59
CA ILE A 147 -52.25 9.73 -7.23
C ILE A 147 -52.17 8.30 -6.66
N LYS A 148 -53.13 7.41 -6.96
CA LYS A 148 -53.04 5.99 -6.60
C LYS A 148 -51.91 5.28 -7.34
N ASP A 149 -51.74 5.57 -8.62
CA ASP A 149 -50.67 5.03 -9.47
C ASP A 149 -49.28 5.55 -9.08
N LEU A 150 -49.17 6.73 -8.43
CA LEU A 150 -47.91 7.16 -7.82
C LEU A 150 -47.42 6.12 -6.80
N LYS A 151 -48.29 5.52 -5.98
CA LYS A 151 -47.86 4.54 -4.96
C LYS A 151 -47.35 3.22 -5.54
N THR A 152 -47.73 2.88 -6.77
CA THR A 152 -47.28 1.64 -7.44
C THR A 152 -46.02 1.84 -8.27
N LYS A 153 -45.71 3.08 -8.67
CA LYS A 153 -44.47 3.41 -9.37
C LYS A 153 -43.23 3.22 -8.50
N PRO A 154 -42.18 2.55 -9.00
CA PRO A 154 -40.93 2.38 -8.26
C PRO A 154 -40.24 3.72 -7.95
N GLU A 155 -40.50 4.73 -8.78
CA GLU A 155 -40.05 6.14 -8.70
C GLU A 155 -40.61 6.92 -7.48
N PHE A 156 -41.51 6.31 -6.70
CA PHE A 156 -42.18 6.93 -5.55
C PHE A 156 -42.13 6.05 -4.29
N LYS A 157 -41.38 4.94 -4.31
CA LYS A 157 -40.99 4.27 -3.06
C LYS A 157 -40.16 5.25 -2.24
N THR A 158 -40.36 5.27 -0.93
CA THR A 158 -39.63 6.16 -0.01
C THR A 158 -38.12 5.94 -0.12
N PHE A 159 -37.44 6.85 -0.83
CA PHE A 159 -35.98 6.85 -0.92
C PHE A 159 -35.42 7.55 0.30
N ASP A 160 -34.77 6.78 1.17
CA ASP A 160 -33.90 7.34 2.20
C ASP A 160 -32.54 7.68 1.56
N ILE A 161 -32.25 8.97 1.38
CA ILE A 161 -31.01 9.44 0.73
C ILE A 161 -29.87 9.38 1.76
N GLN A 162 -29.30 8.19 1.94
CA GLN A 162 -28.17 7.98 2.84
C GLN A 162 -26.84 8.25 2.12
N LEU A 163 -26.14 9.31 2.55
CA LEU A 163 -24.74 9.55 2.16
C LEU A 163 -23.81 8.59 2.91
N GLN A 164 -23.54 7.42 2.30
CA GLN A 164 -22.64 6.43 2.88
C GLN A 164 -21.19 6.61 2.39
N VAL A 165 -20.25 6.69 3.34
CA VAL A 165 -18.81 6.67 3.02
C VAL A 165 -18.45 5.31 2.40
N SER A 166 -17.84 5.34 1.22
CA SER A 166 -17.45 4.13 0.49
C SER A 166 -16.47 3.27 1.30
N ASN A 167 -16.57 1.95 1.14
CA ASN A 167 -15.71 1.03 1.89
C ASN A 167 -14.22 1.15 1.50
N GLY A 168 -13.91 1.65 0.30
CA GLY A 168 -12.54 1.98 -0.12
C GLY A 168 -11.90 3.08 0.72
N LEU A 169 -12.63 4.17 1.01
CA LEU A 169 -12.15 5.24 1.91
C LEU A 169 -11.93 4.73 3.35
N LYS A 170 -12.78 3.81 3.82
CA LYS A 170 -12.61 3.16 5.14
C LYS A 170 -11.37 2.27 5.21
N LEU A 171 -10.98 1.64 4.10
CA LEU A 171 -9.77 0.81 3.98
C LEU A 171 -8.49 1.67 3.90
N LEU A 172 -8.52 2.76 3.11
CA LEU A 172 -7.39 3.71 3.04
C LEU A 172 -7.01 4.26 4.42
N LYS A 173 -8.00 4.57 5.26
CA LYS A 173 -7.76 5.05 6.65
C LYS A 173 -6.97 4.06 7.53
N LYS A 174 -6.91 2.77 7.19
CA LYS A 174 -6.18 1.74 7.96
C LYS A 174 -4.78 1.41 7.45
N ASN A 175 -4.46 1.75 6.21
CA ASN A 175 -3.26 1.22 5.52
C ASN A 175 -2.16 2.27 5.29
N VAL A 176 -2.35 3.51 5.75
CA VAL A 176 -1.47 4.66 5.46
C VAL A 176 -0.61 5.01 6.69
N GLU A 177 0.05 4.01 7.28
CA GLU A 177 0.95 4.22 8.44
C GLU A 177 2.45 4.27 8.06
N VAL A 178 2.86 3.67 6.93
CA VAL A 178 4.26 3.70 6.48
C VAL A 178 4.35 4.02 4.99
N TRP A 179 5.05 5.12 4.66
CA TRP A 179 5.41 5.49 3.29
C TRP A 179 6.93 5.58 3.16
N GLY A 180 7.53 4.57 2.56
CA GLY A 180 8.95 4.54 2.22
C GLY A 180 9.87 4.13 3.38
N GLU A 181 10.28 2.86 3.37
CA GLU A 181 11.44 2.42 4.14
C GLU A 181 12.73 2.82 3.40
N ILE A 182 13.64 3.55 4.06
CA ILE A 182 14.92 3.95 3.49
C ILE A 182 16.00 3.02 4.04
N SER A 183 16.39 2.01 3.25
CA SER A 183 17.51 1.11 3.57
C SER A 183 18.84 1.70 3.11
N VAL A 184 19.79 1.89 4.04
CA VAL A 184 21.16 2.32 3.74
C VAL A 184 22.09 1.11 3.82
N ASN A 185 22.45 0.55 2.67
CA ASN A 185 23.35 -0.60 2.59
C ASN A 185 24.82 -0.14 2.59
N SER A 186 25.49 -0.26 3.73
CA SER A 186 26.94 -0.10 3.83
C SER A 186 27.64 -1.41 3.50
N PHE A 187 28.42 -1.44 2.42
CA PHE A 187 29.25 -2.58 2.05
C PHE A 187 30.72 -2.33 2.44
N ASP A 188 31.31 -3.28 3.15
CA ASP A 188 32.78 -3.39 3.17
C ASP A 188 33.28 -3.83 1.79
N SER A 189 34.44 -3.31 1.39
CA SER A 189 34.98 -3.46 0.04
C SER A 189 35.56 -4.87 -0.21
N ILE A 190 34.70 -5.88 -0.37
CA ILE A 190 35.02 -7.16 -1.02
C ILE A 190 33.87 -7.50 -1.99
N LEU A 191 34.20 -7.87 -3.22
CA LEU A 191 33.25 -8.17 -4.29
C LEU A 191 32.22 -9.24 -3.91
N CYS A 192 30.93 -8.89 -3.90
CA CYS A 192 29.83 -9.80 -4.25
C CYS A 192 28.59 -9.03 -4.75
N THR A 193 27.81 -9.68 -5.60
CA THR A 193 26.62 -9.14 -6.27
C THR A 193 25.36 -9.75 -5.68
N ASP A 194 24.52 -8.95 -5.03
CA ASP A 194 23.22 -9.40 -4.53
C ASP A 194 22.07 -8.94 -5.44
N ILE A 195 21.15 -9.87 -5.72
CA ILE A 195 19.94 -9.66 -6.51
C ILE A 195 18.74 -9.68 -5.57
N THR A 196 18.04 -8.55 -5.45
CA THR A 196 16.75 -8.48 -4.75
C THR A 196 15.63 -9.10 -5.59
N THR A 197 14.75 -9.89 -4.97
CA THR A 197 13.51 -10.40 -5.60
C THR A 197 12.27 -10.04 -4.77
N GLU A 198 11.18 -9.74 -5.47
CA GLU A 198 9.92 -9.24 -4.92
C GLU A 198 8.75 -10.03 -5.54
N LYS A 199 7.74 -10.45 -4.74
CA LYS A 199 6.52 -11.13 -5.25
C LYS A 199 5.24 -10.85 -4.45
N GLN A 200 4.12 -10.71 -5.17
CA GLN A 200 2.74 -10.52 -4.69
C GLN A 200 1.92 -11.83 -4.70
N ALA A 201 0.72 -11.85 -4.09
CA ALA A 201 -0.25 -12.97 -4.18
C ALA A 201 -1.73 -12.52 -3.98
N GLN A 202 -2.70 -13.30 -4.47
CA GLN A 202 -4.16 -13.01 -4.47
C GLN A 202 -5.06 -14.21 -4.01
N ILE A 203 -6.09 -13.99 -3.16
CA ILE A 203 -7.52 -14.11 -3.58
C ILE A 203 -8.44 -15.27 -3.11
N ILE A 204 -8.34 -15.91 -1.92
CA ILE A 204 -9.31 -16.97 -1.51
C ILE A 204 -10.80 -16.55 -1.41
N LEU A 205 -11.69 -17.40 -1.95
CA LEU A 205 -13.14 -17.45 -1.70
C LEU A 205 -13.69 -18.91 -1.69
N PRO A 206 -14.47 -19.28 -0.66
CA PRO A 206 -15.36 -20.45 -0.75
C PRO A 206 -16.81 -20.20 -0.28
N GLY A 207 -17.74 -20.06 -1.24
CA GLY A 207 -19.13 -20.55 -1.13
C GLY A 207 -20.24 -19.58 -0.66
N LYS A 208 -21.47 -19.62 -1.20
CA LYS A 208 -22.01 -20.30 -2.40
C LYS A 208 -23.24 -19.55 -2.97
N SER A 209 -23.20 -19.23 -4.26
CA SER A 209 -24.27 -19.63 -5.20
C SER A 209 -23.57 -20.23 -6.43
N ARG A 210 -24.22 -21.16 -7.14
CA ARG A 210 -23.50 -22.35 -7.67
C ARG A 210 -23.41 -22.43 -9.20
N GLU A 211 -23.48 -21.31 -9.91
CA GLU A 211 -23.71 -21.32 -11.38
C GLU A 211 -22.66 -20.58 -12.23
N TYR A 212 -21.66 -19.88 -11.64
CA TYR A 212 -20.62 -19.16 -12.40
C TYR A 212 -19.22 -19.21 -11.75
N VAL A 213 -18.72 -20.41 -11.42
CA VAL A 213 -17.30 -20.60 -11.01
C VAL A 213 -16.73 -21.88 -11.64
N SER A 214 -16.49 -21.85 -12.94
CA SER A 214 -15.75 -22.88 -13.69
C SER A 214 -14.22 -22.65 -13.72
N ASP A 215 -13.75 -21.44 -13.39
CA ASP A 215 -12.43 -20.97 -13.82
C ASP A 215 -11.52 -20.40 -12.70
N ILE A 216 -11.81 -20.69 -11.42
CA ILE A 216 -10.93 -20.32 -10.28
C ILE A 216 -10.23 -21.58 -9.74
N ASN A 217 -9.05 -21.90 -10.30
CA ASN A 217 -8.36 -23.17 -10.06
C ASN A 217 -7.42 -23.22 -8.84
N SER A 218 -6.97 -22.09 -8.31
CA SER A 218 -6.10 -22.04 -7.12
C SER A 218 -6.10 -20.64 -6.51
N ILE A 219 -6.13 -20.56 -5.20
CA ILE A 219 -6.23 -19.29 -4.49
C ILE A 219 -5.48 -19.40 -3.14
N THR A 220 -4.82 -18.30 -2.71
CA THR A 220 -3.82 -18.34 -1.63
C THR A 220 -4.20 -17.44 -0.45
N LEU A 221 -4.15 -17.98 0.78
CA LEU A 221 -4.20 -17.22 2.04
C LEU A 221 -2.77 -16.92 2.48
N LYS A 222 -2.47 -15.66 2.82
CA LYS A 222 -1.17 -15.26 3.39
C LYS A 222 -1.39 -14.79 4.83
N GLU A 223 -1.02 -15.63 5.79
CA GLU A 223 -0.91 -15.25 7.20
C GLU A 223 0.51 -14.74 7.46
N ASN A 224 0.63 -13.57 8.09
CA ASN A 224 1.91 -13.00 8.50
C ASN A 224 2.04 -13.18 10.02
N ASN A 225 2.68 -14.26 10.46
CA ASN A 225 3.05 -14.46 11.86
C ASN A 225 4.49 -14.02 12.07
N SER A 226 4.72 -13.09 13.00
CA SER A 226 6.05 -12.69 13.45
C SER A 226 6.28 -13.14 14.89
N PHE A 227 7.47 -13.66 15.15
CA PHE A 227 7.92 -14.00 16.50
C PHE A 227 9.37 -13.56 16.67
N LYS A 228 9.76 -13.30 17.93
CA LYS A 228 11.11 -12.84 18.26
C LYS A 228 11.96 -14.04 18.64
N VAL A 229 13.07 -14.21 17.94
CA VAL A 229 14.13 -15.16 18.30
C VAL A 229 15.01 -14.47 19.34
N GLU A 230 14.96 -14.91 20.60
CA GLU A 230 15.74 -14.32 21.70
C GLU A 230 17.05 -15.09 21.90
N SER A 231 18.15 -14.55 21.35
CA SER A 231 19.52 -14.95 21.68
C SER A 231 20.47 -13.78 21.47
N GLU A 232 21.48 -13.67 22.32
CA GLU A 232 22.44 -12.56 22.33
C GLU A 232 23.47 -12.64 21.19
N ASN A 233 23.66 -13.80 20.56
CA ASN A 233 24.68 -14.03 19.53
C ASN A 233 24.20 -14.96 18.39
N ILE A 234 22.97 -14.81 17.89
CA ILE A 234 22.47 -15.67 16.80
C ILE A 234 22.94 -15.23 15.42
N LYS A 235 23.40 -16.20 14.61
CA LYS A 235 23.60 -16.05 13.16
C LYS A 235 22.74 -17.07 12.43
N LEU A 236 21.56 -16.65 11.97
CA LEU A 236 20.68 -17.51 11.18
C LEU A 236 21.12 -17.55 9.71
N THR A 237 21.21 -18.74 9.12
CA THR A 237 21.62 -18.91 7.71
C THR A 237 20.75 -19.83 6.87
N GLY A 238 19.85 -20.59 7.50
CA GLY A 238 18.88 -21.46 6.84
C GLY A 238 17.58 -21.52 7.64
N CYS A 239 16.46 -21.68 6.94
CA CYS A 239 15.13 -21.79 7.52
C CYS A 239 14.28 -22.75 6.69
N GLU A 240 13.57 -23.67 7.35
CA GLU A 240 12.61 -24.57 6.70
C GLU A 240 11.32 -24.64 7.51
N ILE A 241 10.19 -24.80 6.81
CA ILE A 241 8.87 -24.97 7.44
C ILE A 241 8.41 -26.41 7.19
N LEU A 242 8.24 -27.16 8.27
CA LEU A 242 7.83 -28.55 8.21
C LEU A 242 6.35 -28.70 7.78
N PRO A 243 5.93 -29.86 7.24
CA PRO A 243 4.57 -30.07 6.75
C PRO A 243 3.46 -29.93 7.81
N ASP A 244 3.80 -30.07 9.09
CA ASP A 244 2.92 -29.82 10.22
C ASP A 244 2.83 -28.34 10.60
N GLY A 245 3.70 -27.49 10.06
CA GLY A 245 3.82 -26.04 10.28
C GLY A 245 4.75 -25.64 11.43
N GLU A 246 5.60 -26.55 11.92
CA GLU A 246 6.74 -26.20 12.78
C GLU A 246 7.90 -25.59 11.95
N ILE A 247 8.74 -24.79 12.58
CA ILE A 247 9.78 -24.00 11.90
C ILE A 247 11.15 -24.43 12.41
N LEU A 248 12.06 -24.78 11.50
CA LEU A 248 13.45 -25.09 11.79
C LEU A 248 14.35 -23.91 11.38
N LEU A 249 15.22 -23.47 12.28
CA LEU A 249 16.19 -22.40 12.05
C LEU A 249 17.61 -22.90 12.29
N VAL A 250 18.51 -22.65 11.35
CA VAL A 250 19.93 -22.98 11.46
C VAL A 250 20.67 -21.85 12.18
N ASN A 251 21.21 -22.11 13.37
CA ASN A 251 22.09 -21.19 14.10
C ASN A 251 23.56 -21.58 13.90
N GLN A 252 24.29 -20.76 13.14
CA GLN A 252 25.71 -20.96 12.86
C GLN A 252 26.63 -20.70 14.04
N THR A 253 26.25 -19.86 15.00
CA THR A 253 27.14 -19.49 16.10
C THR A 253 27.40 -20.67 17.03
N ASP A 254 26.34 -21.38 17.39
CA ASP A 254 26.38 -22.48 18.36
C ASP A 254 26.43 -23.88 17.71
N ASN A 255 26.45 -23.92 16.37
CA ASN A 255 26.28 -25.10 15.52
C ASN A 255 24.99 -25.87 15.86
N THR A 256 23.85 -25.17 15.98
CA THR A 256 22.58 -25.79 16.39
C THR A 256 21.45 -25.57 15.40
N ILE A 257 20.46 -26.46 15.43
CA ILE A 257 19.16 -26.29 14.77
C ILE A 257 18.13 -26.05 15.86
N LEU A 258 17.42 -24.93 15.76
CA LEU A 258 16.38 -24.51 16.69
C LEU A 258 15.01 -24.83 16.08
N MET A 259 14.12 -25.41 16.88
CA MET A 259 12.79 -25.83 16.44
C MET A 259 11.72 -25.04 17.17
N TYR A 260 10.90 -24.33 16.39
CA TYR A 260 9.86 -23.44 16.85
C TYR A 260 8.48 -23.99 16.47
N ASN A 261 7.53 -23.86 17.39
CA ASN A 261 6.14 -24.18 17.12
C ASN A 261 5.44 -23.02 16.35
N LYS A 262 4.21 -23.25 15.89
CA LYS A 262 3.38 -22.24 15.19
C LYS A 262 3.18 -20.92 15.94
N SER A 263 3.27 -20.95 17.27
CA SER A 263 3.18 -19.77 18.14
C SER A 263 4.51 -19.03 18.33
N GLY A 264 5.58 -19.46 17.65
CA GLY A 264 6.89 -18.81 17.72
C GLY A 264 7.67 -19.10 19.02
N SER A 265 7.33 -20.17 19.75
CA SER A 265 8.09 -20.62 20.91
C SER A 265 9.08 -21.71 20.51
N CYS A 266 10.36 -21.52 20.86
CA CYS A 266 11.37 -22.58 20.74
C CYS A 266 11.05 -23.70 21.73
N PHE A 267 11.01 -24.94 21.27
CA PHE A 267 10.71 -26.10 22.12
C PHE A 267 11.74 -27.24 21.99
N LYS A 268 12.65 -27.18 21.01
CA LYS A 268 13.71 -28.17 20.83
C LYS A 268 14.94 -27.55 20.16
N GLU A 269 16.10 -28.05 20.55
CA GLU A 269 17.39 -27.69 19.97
C GLU A 269 18.19 -28.96 19.65
N PHE A 270 18.85 -28.99 18.50
CA PHE A 270 19.74 -30.06 18.07
C PHE A 270 21.14 -29.51 17.87
N LYS A 271 22.12 -30.00 18.64
CA LYS A 271 23.52 -29.58 18.48
C LYS A 271 24.26 -30.49 17.51
N LEU A 272 24.91 -29.89 16.53
CA LEU A 272 25.67 -30.57 15.48
C LEU A 272 27.18 -30.51 15.79
N PRO A 273 27.96 -31.54 15.40
CA PRO A 273 29.41 -31.55 15.60
C PRO A 273 30.18 -30.69 14.57
N TRP A 274 29.48 -30.15 13.57
CA TRP A 274 30.00 -29.36 12.45
C TRP A 274 29.13 -28.12 12.24
N THR A 275 29.64 -27.13 11.50
CA THR A 275 28.91 -25.86 11.27
C THR A 275 27.86 -26.00 10.18
N PRO A 276 26.56 -25.90 10.51
CA PRO A 276 25.49 -25.97 9.54
C PRO A 276 25.39 -24.68 8.73
N TYR A 277 24.85 -24.77 7.51
CA TYR A 277 24.69 -23.63 6.62
C TYR A 277 23.22 -23.43 6.26
N ASP A 278 22.64 -24.36 5.51
CA ASP A 278 21.25 -24.30 5.09
C ASP A 278 20.55 -25.64 5.37
N ILE A 279 19.23 -25.64 5.48
CA ILE A 279 18.39 -26.76 5.86
C ILE A 279 17.20 -26.90 4.91
N THR A 280 16.80 -28.13 4.59
CA THR A 280 15.56 -28.38 3.85
C THR A 280 14.90 -29.70 4.24
N CYS A 281 13.59 -29.81 4.07
CA CYS A 281 12.81 -31.01 4.34
C CYS A 281 12.78 -31.91 3.11
N ILE A 282 13.32 -33.14 3.21
CA ILE A 282 13.26 -34.14 2.12
C ILE A 282 11.95 -34.93 2.18
N ASP A 283 11.55 -35.34 3.39
CA ASP A 283 10.31 -36.08 3.66
C ASP A 283 9.84 -35.71 5.08
N LYS A 284 8.62 -36.11 5.47
CA LYS A 284 7.91 -35.69 6.70
C LYS A 284 8.74 -35.73 7.99
N ASN A 285 9.72 -36.64 8.07
CA ASN A 285 10.59 -36.82 9.23
C ASN A 285 12.10 -36.80 8.87
N ILE A 286 12.46 -36.33 7.66
CA ILE A 286 13.83 -36.37 7.14
C ILE A 286 14.23 -34.98 6.65
N ILE A 287 15.30 -34.43 7.24
CA ILE A 287 15.84 -33.11 6.92
C ILE A 287 17.25 -33.26 6.33
N ALA A 288 17.51 -32.60 5.21
CA ALA A 288 18.86 -32.37 4.73
C ALA A 288 19.42 -31.10 5.36
N ILE A 289 20.66 -31.17 5.83
CA ILE A 289 21.38 -30.03 6.41
C ILE A 289 22.74 -29.96 5.71
N SER A 290 23.05 -28.83 5.10
CA SER A 290 24.31 -28.60 4.40
C SER A 290 25.38 -28.01 5.32
N SER A 291 26.65 -28.36 5.11
CA SER A 291 27.80 -27.66 5.68
C SER A 291 28.64 -26.99 4.59
N GLN A 292 28.75 -25.67 4.65
CA GLN A 292 29.61 -24.90 3.73
C GLN A 292 31.10 -25.22 3.92
N LYS A 293 31.52 -25.47 5.17
CA LYS A 293 32.92 -25.74 5.52
C LYS A 293 33.37 -27.13 5.07
N GLU A 294 32.49 -28.12 5.22
CA GLU A 294 32.78 -29.53 4.91
C GLU A 294 32.33 -29.92 3.49
N LYS A 295 31.68 -28.99 2.77
CA LYS A 295 31.14 -29.18 1.39
C LYS A 295 30.29 -30.44 1.25
N SER A 296 29.55 -30.76 2.32
CA SER A 296 28.82 -32.00 2.50
C SER A 296 27.38 -31.71 2.90
N VAL A 297 26.48 -32.65 2.60
CA VAL A 297 25.08 -32.63 3.02
C VAL A 297 24.82 -33.86 3.88
N TYR A 298 24.22 -33.63 5.03
CA TYR A 298 23.86 -34.65 6.01
C TYR A 298 22.34 -34.81 6.00
N VAL A 299 21.86 -36.05 6.15
CA VAL A 299 20.46 -36.47 6.08
C VAL A 299 20.17 -37.40 7.25
#